data_AF-A0A920AEI5-F1
#
_entry.id   AF-A0A920AEI5-F1
#
_cell.length_a   1.000
_cell.length_b   1.000
_cell.length_c   1.000
_cell.angle_alpha   90.00
_cell.angle_beta   90.00
_cell.angle_gamma   90.00
#
_symmetry.space_group_name_H-M   'P 1'
#
loop_
_entity.id
_entity.type
_entity.pdbx_description
1 polymer ?
#
loop_
_entity_poly.entity_id
_entity_poly.type
_entity_poly.pdbx_seq_one_letter_code
_entity_poly.pdbx_strand_id
1 'polypeptide(L)' 'MSYTPRLQEKYRNEIVAALKDRMGYKNIMQVPKLEKICLNQGVGEATADKN' A
#
# COMPACT_ATOMS: atom_id res chain seq x y z
N MET A 1 23.33 -2.81 3.18
CA MET A 1 22.16 -3.43 3.84
C MET A 1 20.89 -3.02 3.11
N SER A 2 20.12 -3.97 2.58
CA SER A 2 18.80 -3.70 1.97
C SER A 2 17.72 -3.72 3.06
N TYR A 3 17.17 -2.57 3.42
CA TYR A 3 16.05 -2.49 4.36
C TYR A 3 14.75 -2.84 3.63
N THR A 4 14.03 -3.85 4.11
CA THR A 4 12.67 -4.20 3.65
C THR A 4 11.66 -3.74 4.69
N PRO A 5 10.69 -2.87 4.35
CA PRO A 5 9.62 -2.48 5.25
C PRO A 5 8.78 -3.69 5.71
N ARG A 6 8.45 -3.73 7.00
CA ARG A 6 7.63 -4.79 7.63
C ARG A 6 6.34 -5.09 6.87
N LEU A 7 5.66 -4.05 6.38
CA LEU A 7 4.40 -4.20 5.64
C LEU A 7 4.60 -4.81 4.25
N GLN A 8 5.75 -4.53 3.61
CA GLN A 8 6.09 -5.12 2.32
C GLN A 8 6.38 -6.62 2.45
N GLU A 9 7.08 -7.01 3.51
CA GLU A 9 7.34 -8.42 3.83
C GLU A 9 6.04 -9.17 4.11
N LYS A 10 5.18 -8.60 4.99
CA LYS A 10 3.85 -9.17 5.29
C LYS A 10 3.00 -9.32 4.03
N TYR A 11 3.00 -8.31 3.16
CA TYR A 11 2.24 -8.36 1.91
C TYR A 11 2.67 -9.55 1.03
N ARG A 12 3.98 -9.72 0.84
CA ARG A 12 4.54 -10.79 0.00
C ARG A 12 4.30 -12.19 0.56
N ASN A 13 4.49 -12.37 1.87
CA ASN A 13 4.51 -13.70 2.48
C ASN A 13 3.12 -14.20 2.88
N GLU A 14 2.28 -13.31 3.41
CA GLU A 14 0.99 -13.70 4.00
C GLU A 14 -0.19 -13.29 3.11
N ILE A 15 -0.21 -12.02 2.69
CA ILE A 15 -1.41 -11.43 2.05
C ILE A 15 -1.61 -11.97 0.62
N VAL A 16 -0.54 -12.11 -0.16
CA VAL A 16 -0.64 -12.63 -1.54
C VAL A 16 -1.19 -14.05 -1.57
N ALA A 17 -0.74 -14.93 -0.67
CA ALA A 17 -1.25 -16.29 -0.56
C ALA A 17 -2.73 -16.31 -0.16
N ALA A 18 -3.07 -15.57 0.92
CA ALA A 18 -4.45 -15.48 1.39
C ALA A 18 -5.42 -14.91 0.35
N LEU A 19 -5.00 -13.90 -0.44
CA LEU A 19 -5.81 -13.32 -1.51
C LEU A 19 -5.97 -14.27 -2.69
N LYS A 20 -4.90 -14.98 -3.07
CA LYS A 20 -4.95 -15.98 -4.14
C LYS A 20 -5.96 -17.09 -3.80
N ASP A 21 -5.93 -17.59 -2.57
CA ASP A 21 -6.80 -18.67 -2.12
C ASP A 21 -8.26 -18.20 -1.98
N ARG A 22 -8.49 -17.02 -1.40
CA ARG A 22 -9.85 -16.48 -1.23
C ARG A 22 -10.54 -16.10 -2.53
N MET A 23 -9.79 -15.63 -3.51
CA MET A 23 -10.34 -15.12 -4.78
C MET A 23 -10.11 -16.06 -5.97
N GLY A 24 -9.44 -17.19 -5.77
CA GLY A 24 -9.24 -18.22 -6.80
C GLY A 24 -8.40 -17.76 -7.99
N TYR A 25 -7.47 -16.82 -7.79
CA TYR A 25 -6.63 -16.32 -8.88
C TYR A 25 -5.69 -17.42 -9.40
N LYS A 26 -5.79 -17.72 -10.70
CA LYS A 26 -4.91 -18.72 -11.36
C LYS A 26 -3.48 -18.21 -11.51
N ASN A 27 -3.29 -16.90 -11.64
CA ASN A 27 -1.99 -16.29 -11.84
C ASN A 27 -1.62 -15.37 -10.65
N ILE A 28 -0.40 -15.49 -10.15
CA ILE A 28 0.15 -14.68 -9.06
C ILE A 28 0.17 -13.19 -9.41
N MET A 29 0.35 -12.87 -10.69
CA MET A 29 0.35 -11.48 -11.18
C MET A 29 -1.04 -10.83 -11.17
N GLN A 30 -2.12 -11.61 -11.06
CA GLN A 30 -3.49 -11.10 -10.95
C GLN A 30 -3.85 -10.66 -9.52
N VAL A 31 -3.02 -11.01 -8.53
CA VAL A 31 -3.27 -10.60 -7.14
C VAL A 31 -3.16 -9.07 -7.02
N PRO A 32 -4.17 -8.36 -6.50
CA PRO A 32 -4.20 -6.90 -6.42
C PRO A 32 -3.00 -6.33 -5.64
N LYS A 33 -2.36 -5.28 -6.20
CA LYS A 33 -1.19 -4.60 -5.62
C LYS A 33 -1.50 -3.14 -5.33
N LEU A 34 -0.89 -2.58 -4.28
CA LEU A 34 -0.89 -1.14 -4.01
C LEU A 34 0.09 -0.45 -4.97
N GLU A 35 -0.41 0.45 -5.81
CA GLU A 35 0.41 1.21 -6.76
C GLU A 35 0.89 2.54 -6.19
N LYS A 36 0.00 3.31 -5.57
CA LYS A 36 0.32 4.63 -5.03
C LYS A 36 -0.58 4.95 -3.83
N ILE A 37 -0.02 5.63 -2.83
CA ILE A 37 -0.77 6.27 -1.75
C ILE A 37 -0.58 7.78 -1.93
N CYS A 38 -1.67 8.50 -2.24
CA CYS A 38 -1.67 9.96 -2.31
C CYS A 38 -2.11 10.52 -0.96
N LEU A 39 -1.25 11.30 -0.31
CA LEU A 39 -1.64 12.11 0.84
C LEU A 39 -1.88 13.55 0.35
N ASN A 40 -3.09 14.04 0.51
CA ASN A 40 -3.46 15.42 0.23
C ASN A 40 -3.88 16.07 1.54
N GLN A 41 -3.25 17.20 1.86
CA GLN A 41 -3.66 18.06 2.95
C GLN A 41 -4.00 19.43 2.36
N GLY A 42 -5.28 19.79 2.36
CA GLY A 42 -5.75 21.11 1.95
C GLY A 42 -5.43 22.13 3.04
N VAL A 43 -4.54 23.08 2.75
CA VAL A 43 -4.04 24.09 3.70
C VAL A 43 -4.75 25.43 3.50
N GLY A 44 -6.04 25.38 3.14
CA GLY A 44 -6.81 26.56 2.69
C GLY A 44 -6.86 27.70 3.71
N GLU A 45 -7.10 27.38 4.99
CA GLU A 45 -7.19 28.37 6.07
C GLU A 45 -5.85 28.58 6.81
N ALA A 46 -4.93 27.61 6.72
CA ALA A 46 -3.62 27.66 7.37
C ALA A 46 -2.56 28.46 6.58
N THR A 47 -2.97 29.20 5.54
CA THR A 47 -2.13 30.21 4.86
C THR A 47 -2.26 31.62 5.46
N ALA A 48 -3.29 31.86 6.29
CA ALA A 48 -3.58 33.20 6.84
C ALA A 48 -2.78 33.55 8.11
N ASP A 49 -2.39 32.56 8.93
CA ASP A 49 -1.53 32.79 10.10
C ASP A 49 -0.07 32.49 9.74
N LYS A 50 0.64 33.55 9.30
CA LYS A 50 2.10 33.58 9.11
C LYS A 50 2.83 34.27 10.27
N ASN A 51 2.30 34.18 11.49
CA ASN A 51 2.92 34.77 12.67
C ASN A 51 3.79 33.76 13.42
#